data_AF-A0A2G9XPJ7-F1
#
_entry.id   AF-A0A2G9XPJ7-F1
#
_cell.length_a   1.000
_cell.length_b   1.000
_cell.length_c   1.000
_cell.angle_alpha   90.00
_cell.angle_beta   90.00
_cell.angle_gamma   90.00
#
_symmetry.space_group_name_H-M   'P 1'
#
loop_
_entity.id
_entity.type
_entity.pdbx_description
1 polymer ?
#
loop_
_entity_poly.entity_id
_entity_poly.type
_entity_poly.pdbx_seq_one_letter_code
_entity_poly.pdbx_strand_id
1 'polypeptide(L)' 'MRYLLTNDDGIYARGLSALYNELSKDADCLIVAPEVEQSAVGHAITIF' A
#
# COMPACT_ATOMS: atom_id res chain seq x y z
N MET A 1 13.98 9.07 7.39
CA MET A 1 13.81 7.62 7.10
C MET A 1 13.12 7.46 5.75
N ARG A 2 13.15 6.25 5.17
CA ARG A 2 12.40 5.92 3.96
C ARG A 2 11.41 4.80 4.27
N TYR A 3 10.15 4.97 3.89
CA TYR A 3 9.09 3.97 4.07
C TYR A 3 8.48 3.57 2.73
N LEU A 4 8.19 2.28 2.59
CA LEU A 4 7.38 1.73 1.51
C LEU A 4 6.04 1.32 2.10
N LEU A 5 4.97 1.93 1.63
CA LEU A 5 3.59 1.65 2.06
C LEU A 5 2.90 0.78 1.01
N THR A 6 2.19 -0.24 1.48
CA THR A 6 1.42 -1.18 0.65
C THR A 6 0.21 -1.66 1.43
N ASN A 7 -0.77 -2.23 0.73
CA ASN A 7 -1.94 -2.91 1.28
C ASN A 7 -2.51 -3.90 0.25
N ASP A 8 -3.48 -4.69 0.68
CA ASP A 8 -4.28 -5.60 -0.14
C ASP A 8 -5.64 -5.00 -0.53
N ASP A 9 -6.17 -4.01 0.18
CA ASP A 9 -7.44 -3.33 -0.17
C ASP A 9 -7.37 -2.51 -1.48
N GLY A 10 -6.17 -2.25 -1.99
CA GLY A 10 -5.91 -1.49 -3.22
C GLY A 10 -5.44 -0.04 -3.00
N ILE A 11 -4.91 0.56 -4.08
CA ILE A 11 -4.23 1.86 -4.07
C ILE A 11 -5.14 3.04 -3.67
N TYR A 12 -6.45 2.90 -3.88
CA TYR A 12 -7.44 3.93 -3.55
C TYR A 12 -8.06 3.76 -2.15
N ALA A 13 -7.56 2.83 -1.34
CA ALA A 13 -8.06 2.62 0.01
C ALA A 13 -7.83 3.86 0.89
N ARG A 14 -8.88 4.29 1.61
CA ARG A 14 -8.81 5.47 2.48
C ARG A 14 -7.77 5.30 3.60
N GLY A 15 -7.60 4.09 4.11
CA GLY A 15 -6.62 3.78 5.15
C GLY A 15 -5.18 4.00 4.69
N LEU A 16 -4.86 3.64 3.43
CA LEU A 16 -3.54 3.83 2.85
C LEU A 16 -3.20 5.33 2.70
N SER A 17 -4.16 6.14 2.24
CA SER A 17 -4.01 7.59 2.17
C SER A 17 -3.86 8.22 3.55
N ALA A 18 -4.64 7.78 4.55
CA ALA A 18 -4.53 8.29 5.91
C ALA A 18 -3.15 8.00 6.52
N LEU A 19 -2.61 6.80 6.30
CA LEU A 19 -1.29 6.41 6.78
C LEU A 19 -0.18 7.22 6.12
N TYR A 20 -0.25 7.38 4.80
CA TYR A 20 0.69 8.23 4.06
C TYR A 20 0.72 9.66 4.60
N ASN A 21 -0.45 10.27 4.80
CA ASN A 21 -0.55 11.66 5.25
C ASN A 21 0.12 11.92 6.61
N GLU A 22 0.15 10.92 7.49
CA GLU A 22 0.83 11.05 8.78
C GLU A 22 2.33 10.78 8.66
N LEU A 23 2.71 9.67 8.01
CA LEU A 23 4.11 9.25 7.93
C LEU A 23 4.97 10.13 7.02
N SER A 24 4.35 10.77 6.01
CA SER A 24 5.04 11.67 5.08
C SER A 24 5.53 12.96 5.76
N LYS A 25 5.09 13.26 6.99
CA LYS A 25 5.55 14.42 7.75
C LYS A 25 7.01 14.26 8.22
N ASP A 26 7.40 13.03 8.54
CA ASP A 26 8.69 12.73 9.18
C ASP A 26 9.61 11.84 8.33
N ALA A 27 9.11 11.28 7.22
CA ALA A 27 9.86 10.36 6.37
C ALA A 27 9.46 10.45 4.89
N ASP A 28 10.42 10.09 4.03
CA ASP A 28 10.20 9.93 2.59
C ASP A 28 9.40 8.63 2.34
N CYS A 29 8.18 8.78 1.83
CA CYS A 29 7.22 7.69 1.69
C CYS A 29 6.95 7.39 0.22
N LEU A 30 7.11 6.12 -0.17
CA LEU A 30 6.72 5.59 -1.47
C LEU A 30 5.53 4.64 -1.27
N ILE A 31 4.53 4.72 -2.16
CA ILE A 31 3.37 3.81 -2.14
C ILE A 31 3.47 2.85 -3.32
N VAL A 32 3.31 1.55 -3.06
CA VAL A 32 3.14 0.51 -4.07
C VAL A 32 2.05 -0.44 -3.59
N ALA A 33 0.92 -0.47 -4.29
CA ALA A 33 -0.22 -1.32 -3.94
C ALA A 33 -0.97 -1.78 -5.21
N PRO A 34 -1.77 -2.86 -5.14
CA PRO A 34 -2.63 -3.30 -6.23
C PRO A 34 -3.63 -2.20 -6.64
N GLU A 35 -4.08 -2.21 -7.90
CA GLU A 35 -5.13 -1.28 -8.35
C GLU A 35 -6.49 -1.58 -7.69
N VAL A 36 -6.79 -2.86 -7.49
CA VAL A 36 -8.07 -3.37 -6.96
C VAL A 36 -7.85 -4.22 -5.71
N GLU A 37 -8.91 -4.41 -4.93
CA GLU A 37 -8.90 -5.24 -3.73
C GLU A 37 -8.43 -6.68 -4.03
N GLN A 38 -7.45 -7.14 -3.26
CA GLN A 38 -6.88 -8.48 -3.26
C GLN A 38 -7.12 -9.20 -1.93
N SER A 39 -7.98 -8.65 -1.06
CA SER A 39 -8.41 -9.30 0.17
C SER A 39 -8.93 -10.70 -0.13
N ALA A 40 -8.43 -11.69 0.60
CA ALA A 40 -8.74 -13.12 0.43
C ALA A 40 -8.32 -13.76 -0.91
N VAL A 41 -7.61 -13.04 -1.78
CA VAL A 41 -6.90 -13.62 -2.93
C VAL A 41 -5.55 -14.10 -2.37
N GLY A 42 -5.30 -15.41 -2.37
CA GLY A 42 -4.16 -16.00 -1.65
C GLY A 42 -2.81 -15.31 -1.97
N HIS A 43 -1.86 -15.36 -1.02
CA HIS A 43 -0.54 -14.70 -1.08
C HIS A 43 0.44 -15.31 -2.10
N ALA A 44 -0.04 -15.67 -3.30
CA ALA A 44 0.74 -16.29 -4.34
C ALA A 44 1.67 -15.30 -5.02
N ILE A 45 2.86 -15.77 -5.42
CA ILE A 45 3.74 -15.04 -6.32
C ILE A 45 3.28 -15.34 -7.74
N THR A 46 2.92 -14.30 -8.49
CA THR A 46 2.60 -14.43 -9.92
C THR A 46 3.91 -14.59 -10.70
N ILE A 47 4.07 -15.69 -11.44
CA ILE A 47 5.33 -16.04 -12.14
C ILE A 47 5.22 -15.82 -13.66
N PHE A 48 4.02 -15.57 -14.18
CA PHE A 48 3.69 -15.51 -15.60
C PHE A 48 2.86 -14.29 -15.95
#